data_AF-A0A5J4R2P3-F1
#
_entry.id   AF-A0A5J4R2P3-F1
#
_cell.length_a   1.000
_cell.length_b   1.000
_cell.length_c   1.000
_cell.angle_alpha   90.00
_cell.angle_beta   90.00
_cell.angle_gamma   90.00
#
_symmetry.space_group_name_H-M   'P 1'
#
loop_
_entity.id
_entity.type
_entity.pdbx_description
1 polymer ?
#
loop_
_entity_poly.entity_id
_entity_poly.type
_entity_poly.pdbx_seq_one_letter_code
_entity_poly.pdbx_strand_id
1 'polypeptide(L)' 'MIELIPAIDIIDGKCVRLSQGNYESKKVYNENPVE' A
#
# COMPACT_ATOMS: atom_id res chain seq x y z
N MET A 1 12.45 -19.72 13.94
CA MET A 1 12.82 -18.29 13.79
C MET A 1 11.67 -17.62 13.03
N ILE A 2 11.20 -16.45 13.45
CA ILE A 2 10.13 -15.74 12.74
C ILE A 2 10.78 -14.82 11.72
N GLU A 3 10.28 -14.83 10.48
CA GLU A 3 10.69 -13.93 9.40
C GLU A 3 9.61 -12.85 9.23
N LEU A 4 10.03 -11.59 9.18
CA LEU A 4 9.12 -10.46 8.95
C LEU A 4 9.27 -9.99 7.51
N ILE A 5 8.15 -9.97 6.78
CA ILE A 5 8.11 -9.55 5.38
C ILE A 5 7.27 -8.26 5.31
N PRO A 6 7.89 -7.08 5.14
CA PRO A 6 7.18 -5.84 4.91
C PRO A 6 6.40 -5.89 3.58
N ALA A 7 5.24 -5.25 3.54
CA ALA A 7 4.40 -5.19 2.35
C ALA A 7 3.80 -3.80 2.15
N ILE A 8 3.75 -3.37 0.89
CA ILE A 8 3.07 -2.16 0.42
C ILE A 8 2.15 -2.51 -0.75
N ASP A 9 1.07 -1.75 -0.90
CA ASP A 9 0.18 -1.86 -2.05
C ASP A 9 0.46 -0.70 -3.00
N ILE A 10 0.43 -0.97 -4.30
CA ILE A 10 0.65 0.04 -5.34
C ILE A 10 -0.55 0.06 -6.27
N ILE A 11 -1.15 1.24 -6.43
CA ILE A 11 -2.22 1.51 -7.40
C ILE A 11 -1.86 2.81 -8.12
N ASP A 12 -1.90 2.80 -9.46
CA ASP A 12 -1.57 3.95 -10.31
C ASP A 12 -0.21 4.60 -9.98
N GLY A 13 0.78 3.78 -9.60
CA GLY A 13 2.11 4.23 -9.23
C GLY A 13 2.23 4.85 -7.83
N LYS A 14 1.15 4.89 -7.03
CA LYS A 14 1.13 5.47 -5.68
C LYS A 14 1.18 4.41 -4.60
N CYS A 15 1.77 4.73 -3.45
CA CYS A 15 1.73 3.90 -2.25
C CYS A 15 0.39 4.06 -1.54
N VAL A 16 -0.37 2.97 -1.41
CA VAL A 16 -1.73 2.97 -0.88
C VAL A 16 -1.98 1.86 0.13
N ARG A 17 -3.12 1.92 0.82
CA ARG A 17 -3.73 0.79 1.53
C ARG A 17 -5.22 0.79 1.32
N LEU A 18 -5.78 -0.40 1.07
CA LEU A 18 -7.23 -0.59 1.00
C LEU A 18 -7.77 -1.06 2.35
N SER A 19 -8.91 -0.53 2.77
CA SER A 19 -9.64 -1.07 3.92
C SER A 19 -10.31 -2.39 3.50
N GLN A 20 -9.85 -3.52 4.07
CA GLN A 20 -10.38 -4.86 3.76
C GLN A 20 -10.41 -5.19 2.25
N GLY A 21 -9.48 -4.66 1.47
CA GLY A 21 -9.42 -4.87 0.01
C GLY A 21 -10.42 -4.05 -0.80
N ASN A 22 -11.19 -3.15 -0.18
CA ASN A 22 -12.11 -2.28 -0.90
C ASN A 22 -11.36 -1.13 -1.61
N TYR A 23 -11.37 -1.15 -2.94
CA TYR A 23 -10.73 -0.15 -3.81
C TYR A 23 -11.32 1.26 -3.67
N GLU A 24 -12.59 1.37 -3.29
CA GLU A 24 -13.24 2.67 -3.04
C GLU A 24 -12.79 3.28 -1.70
N SER A 25 -12.44 2.43 -0.73
CA SER A 25 -11.93 2.84 0.59
C SER A 25 -10.40 2.78 0.63
N LYS A 26 -9.76 3.44 -0.34
CA LYS A 26 -8.30 3.53 -0.42
C LYS A 26 -7.77 4.76 0.32
N LYS A 27 -6.67 4.57 1.04
CA LYS A 27 -5.86 5.67 1.58
C LYS A 27 -4.55 5.77 0.81
N VAL A 28 -4.23 6.96 0.31
CA VAL A 28 -2.93 7.27 -0.31
C VAL A 28 -1.97 7.74 0.78
N TYR A 29 -0.77 7.17 0.82
CA TYR A 29 0.29 7.54 1.76
C TYR A 29 1.41 8.32 1.10
N ASN A 30 1.77 7.95 -0.13
CA ASN A 30 2.78 8.66 -0.93
C ASN A 30 2.42 8.56 -2.42
N GLU A 31 2.74 9.60 -3.17
CA GLU A 31 2.56 9.68 -4.62
C GLU A 31 3.62 8.87 -5.38
N ASN A 32 4.81 8.68 -4.79
CA ASN A 32 5.90 7.87 -5.33
C ASN A 32 6.39 6.87 -4.27
N PRO A 33 6.41 5.55 -4.53
CA PRO A 33 6.78 4.54 -3.54
C PRO A 33 8.28 4.46 -3.24
N VAL A 34 9.14 5.18 -3.98
CA VAL A 34 10.61 5.11 -3.85
C VAL A 34 11.20 6.36 -3.17
N GLU A 35 10.42 7.42 -3.01
CA GLU A 35 10.79 8.60 -2.21
C GLU A 35 10.70 8.32 -0.70
#